data_AF-A0A939GMH9-F1
#
_entry.id   AF-A0A939GMH9-F1
#
_cell.length_a   1.000
_cell.length_b   1.000
_cell.length_c   1.000
_cell.angle_alpha   90.00
_cell.angle_beta   90.00
_cell.angle_gamma   90.00
#
_symmetry.space_group_name_H-M   'P 1'
#
loop_
_entity.id
_entity.type
_entity.pdbx_description
1 polymer ?
#
loop_
_entity_poly.entity_id
_entity_poly.type
_entity_poly.pdbx_seq_one_letter_code
_entity_poly.pdbx_strand_id
1 'polypeptide(L)'
;MSRKYCAPRRVAYPLRLLDWFVDALAQPTRRVNEAPSAQQPRILMMSSGHLGDTLILTFLFPLIIKRYPQAKIDVLAGDWCDPVLVHNPFVRRIIHWNHIGTNRRKVSGLQKVAEHVGGLRRAIAALSGEVYDYSVDVRFSDSPMHQILPFIRVKHSIGFGTRGLGGLLDDELFLPDGEFHHLELILNLLSRMDVHATLRDIRPYFPHGSTAKSTLAQKLPQLQASRQPIIAIFPESGADSRFLPDAFWQQLLGELLNQTEAIMVGCGQRPGTTQLMHKVIADNPSQGHRVLDATGQLTIDELAELSAQASLAFTLESFPAHLCGIFCPLIAYYVNGTGLQFFPIANFDTLLFHNHQNSRDLTLDRPHYQSLFVDTFDSAVVQQSVQKATELVNRVTLRP
;
A
#
# COMPACT_ATOMS: atom_id res chain seq x y z
N MET A 1 -25.18 -13.03 -17.86
CA MET A 1 -24.59 -11.75 -18.32
C MET A 1 -23.25 -12.02 -18.98
N SER A 2 -22.85 -11.27 -20.01
CA SER A 2 -21.52 -11.42 -20.62
C SER A 2 -20.47 -10.79 -19.69
N ARG A 3 -19.46 -11.55 -19.25
CA ARG A 3 -18.38 -11.04 -18.38
C ARG A 3 -17.51 -10.02 -19.10
N LYS A 4 -17.20 -8.91 -18.40
CA LYS A 4 -16.29 -7.86 -18.89
C LYS A 4 -14.86 -8.17 -18.40
N TYR A 5 -14.04 -8.74 -19.28
CA TYR A 5 -12.63 -9.01 -18.98
C TYR A 5 -11.77 -7.77 -19.24
N CYS A 6 -11.04 -7.33 -18.21
CA CYS A 6 -10.09 -6.22 -18.31
C CYS A 6 -8.70 -6.72 -18.70
N ALA A 7 -8.60 -7.39 -19.86
CA ALA A 7 -7.35 -7.88 -20.41
C ALA A 7 -7.38 -7.86 -21.96
N PRO A 8 -6.22 -7.72 -22.64
CA PRO A 8 -6.16 -7.78 -24.11
C PRO A 8 -6.79 -9.09 -24.63
N ARG A 9 -7.32 -9.09 -25.87
CA ARG A 9 -8.03 -10.27 -26.44
C ARG A 9 -7.27 -11.59 -26.28
N ARG A 10 -5.94 -11.57 -26.43
CA ARG A 10 -5.04 -12.74 -26.23
C ARG A 10 -5.09 -13.35 -24.83
N VAL A 11 -5.45 -12.57 -23.81
CA VAL A 11 -5.64 -13.00 -22.42
C VAL A 11 -7.14 -13.21 -22.14
N ALA A 12 -8.02 -12.39 -22.71
CA ALA A 12 -9.46 -12.49 -22.45
C ALA A 12 -10.11 -13.77 -23.01
N TYR A 13 -9.73 -14.24 -24.20
CA TYR A 13 -10.28 -15.48 -24.77
C TYR A 13 -9.97 -16.75 -23.95
N PRO A 14 -8.71 -17.02 -23.54
CA PRO A 14 -8.44 -18.17 -22.69
C PRO A 14 -9.11 -18.05 -21.32
N LEU A 15 -9.22 -16.84 -20.75
CA LEU A 15 -9.98 -16.63 -19.51
C LEU A 15 -11.48 -16.93 -19.69
N ARG A 16 -12.08 -16.56 -20.82
CA ARG A 16 -13.48 -16.91 -21.16
C ARG A 16 -13.70 -18.41 -21.24
N LEU A 17 -12.76 -19.14 -21.87
CA LEU A 17 -12.84 -20.60 -21.96
C LEU A 17 -12.70 -21.24 -20.57
N LEU A 18 -11.70 -20.81 -19.79
CA LEU A 18 -11.51 -21.26 -18.41
C LEU A 18 -12.78 -21.03 -17.59
N ASP A 19 -13.36 -19.84 -17.67
CA ASP A 19 -14.58 -19.48 -16.96
C ASP A 19 -15.78 -20.28 -17.39
N TRP A 20 -15.91 -20.61 -18.68
CA TRP A 20 -16.98 -21.50 -19.15
C TRP A 20 -16.88 -22.89 -18.49
N PHE A 21 -15.66 -23.44 -18.37
CA PHE A 21 -15.44 -24.69 -17.64
C PHE A 21 -15.69 -24.53 -16.14
N VAL A 22 -15.20 -23.46 -15.54
CA VAL A 22 -15.38 -23.20 -14.10
C VAL A 22 -16.84 -23.02 -13.76
N ASP A 23 -17.61 -22.26 -14.54
CA ASP A 23 -19.06 -22.10 -14.33
C ASP A 23 -19.81 -23.43 -14.45
N ALA A 24 -19.42 -24.27 -15.42
CA ALA A 24 -20.02 -25.59 -15.60
C ALA A 24 -19.68 -26.55 -14.45
N LEU A 25 -18.50 -26.40 -13.84
CA LEU A 25 -18.00 -27.23 -12.75
C LEU A 25 -18.26 -26.64 -11.35
N ALA A 26 -18.65 -25.37 -11.28
CA ALA A 26 -18.96 -24.64 -10.05
C ALA A 26 -20.33 -25.07 -9.50
N GLN A 27 -20.44 -26.34 -9.06
CA GLN A 27 -21.51 -26.84 -8.21
C GLN A 27 -20.96 -27.84 -7.16
N PRO A 28 -21.72 -28.14 -6.10
CA PRO A 28 -21.74 -27.51 -4.79
C PRO A 28 -20.73 -28.16 -3.80
N THR A 29 -19.62 -28.74 -4.28
CA THR A 29 -18.72 -29.44 -3.34
C THR A 29 -17.90 -28.42 -2.57
N ARG A 30 -18.33 -28.12 -1.33
CA ARG A 30 -17.74 -27.24 -0.29
C ARG A 30 -18.33 -25.84 -0.13
N ARG A 31 -19.31 -25.42 -0.94
CA ARG A 31 -20.16 -24.28 -0.59
C ARG A 31 -21.03 -24.66 0.61
N VAL A 32 -20.99 -23.83 1.64
CA VAL A 32 -21.80 -24.06 2.85
C VAL A 32 -23.09 -23.28 2.70
N ASN A 33 -24.21 -23.98 2.56
CA ASN A 33 -25.56 -23.39 2.50
C ASN A 33 -26.02 -22.95 3.92
N GLU A 34 -25.28 -22.05 4.53
CA GLU A 34 -25.61 -21.42 5.80
C GLU A 34 -25.45 -19.92 5.66
N ALA A 35 -26.28 -19.15 6.36
CA ALA A 35 -26.10 -17.70 6.40
C ALA A 35 -24.80 -17.33 7.15
N PRO A 36 -24.09 -16.27 6.70
CA PRO A 36 -23.01 -15.66 7.47
C PRO A 36 -23.45 -15.27 8.89
N SER A 37 -22.56 -15.42 9.88
CA SER A 37 -22.81 -14.95 11.24
C SER A 37 -22.98 -13.43 11.28
N ALA A 38 -24.10 -12.97 11.86
CA ALA A 38 -24.40 -11.55 11.98
C ALA A 38 -23.55 -10.81 13.03
N GLN A 39 -22.96 -11.52 13.99
CA GLN A 39 -22.24 -10.91 15.13
C GLN A 39 -20.74 -11.21 15.15
N GLN A 40 -20.33 -12.42 14.78
CA GLN A 40 -18.94 -12.88 14.89
C GLN A 40 -18.46 -13.60 13.61
N PRO A 41 -18.55 -12.96 12.44
CA PRO A 41 -18.13 -13.60 11.20
C PRO A 41 -16.64 -13.91 11.20
N ARG A 42 -16.28 -15.09 10.70
CA ARG A 42 -14.90 -15.40 10.27
C ARG A 42 -14.72 -14.92 8.84
N ILE A 43 -13.76 -14.03 8.63
CA ILE A 43 -13.53 -13.36 7.35
C ILE A 43 -12.13 -13.71 6.85
N LEU A 44 -12.05 -14.23 5.62
CA LEU A 44 -10.78 -14.46 4.92
C LEU A 44 -10.55 -13.33 3.92
N MET A 45 -9.63 -12.42 4.23
CA MET A 45 -9.17 -11.39 3.30
C MET A 45 -8.03 -11.97 2.45
N MET A 46 -8.14 -11.92 1.13
CA MET A 46 -7.15 -12.49 0.22
C MET A 46 -6.54 -11.39 -0.64
N SER A 47 -5.21 -11.28 -0.63
CA SER A 47 -4.47 -10.37 -1.50
C SER A 47 -3.15 -11.00 -1.96
N SER A 48 -2.98 -11.13 -3.27
CA SER A 48 -1.71 -11.54 -3.89
C SER A 48 -0.79 -10.35 -4.16
N GLY A 49 -1.18 -9.15 -3.69
CA GLY A 49 -0.46 -7.89 -3.86
C GLY A 49 0.86 -7.82 -3.09
N HIS A 50 1.48 -6.65 -3.17
CA HIS A 50 2.76 -6.37 -2.50
C HIS A 50 2.54 -5.58 -1.21
N LEU A 51 3.63 -5.18 -0.56
CA LEU A 51 3.61 -4.48 0.72
C LEU A 51 2.68 -3.25 0.74
N GLY A 52 2.68 -2.45 -0.33
CA GLY A 52 1.79 -1.28 -0.48
C GLY A 52 0.32 -1.66 -0.56
N ASP A 53 -0.03 -2.66 -1.38
CA ASP A 53 -1.40 -3.16 -1.53
C ASP A 53 -1.93 -3.72 -0.19
N THR A 54 -1.06 -4.44 0.54
CA THR A 54 -1.42 -4.99 1.85
C THR A 54 -1.59 -3.89 2.88
N LEU A 55 -0.72 -2.86 2.89
CA LEU A 55 -0.86 -1.73 3.81
C LEU A 55 -2.21 -1.03 3.62
N ILE A 56 -2.55 -0.67 2.38
CA ILE A 56 -3.83 0.00 2.11
C ILE A 56 -5.03 -0.91 2.44
N LEU A 57 -4.93 -2.23 2.18
CA LEU A 57 -5.96 -3.19 2.58
C LEU A 57 -6.22 -3.16 4.09
N THR A 58 -5.15 -3.10 4.90
CA THR A 58 -5.31 -3.11 6.37
C THR A 58 -6.07 -1.89 6.90
N PHE A 59 -6.07 -0.75 6.18
CA PHE A 59 -6.80 0.45 6.58
C PHE A 59 -8.32 0.23 6.68
N LEU A 60 -8.83 -0.82 6.05
CA LEU A 60 -10.25 -1.16 6.03
C LEU A 60 -10.66 -2.09 7.19
N PHE A 61 -9.72 -2.73 7.87
CA PHE A 61 -10.04 -3.67 8.97
C PHE A 61 -10.78 -3.03 10.15
N PRO A 62 -10.45 -1.79 10.59
CA PRO A 62 -11.25 -1.10 11.60
C PRO A 62 -12.73 -0.92 11.21
N LEU A 63 -13.02 -0.75 9.91
CA LEU A 63 -14.40 -0.63 9.42
C LEU A 63 -15.15 -1.96 9.54
N ILE A 64 -14.48 -3.08 9.26
CA ILE A 64 -15.02 -4.42 9.46
C ILE A 64 -15.32 -4.64 10.93
N ILE A 65 -14.40 -4.31 11.85
CA ILE A 65 -14.61 -4.47 13.29
C ILE A 65 -15.70 -3.53 13.82
N LYS A 66 -15.81 -2.31 13.30
CA LYS A 66 -16.91 -1.39 13.64
C LYS A 66 -18.27 -2.00 13.30
N ARG A 67 -18.39 -2.69 12.16
CA ARG A 67 -19.62 -3.38 11.75
C ARG A 67 -19.84 -4.69 12.49
N TYR A 68 -18.76 -5.42 12.77
CA TYR A 68 -18.75 -6.75 13.37
C TYR A 68 -17.72 -6.80 14.52
N PRO A 69 -18.10 -6.37 15.74
CA PRO A 69 -17.15 -6.21 16.86
C PRO A 69 -16.40 -7.47 17.29
N GLN A 70 -16.95 -8.65 16.98
CA GLN A 70 -16.35 -9.95 17.30
C GLN A 70 -15.86 -10.70 16.06
N ALA A 71 -15.72 -10.02 14.92
CA ALA A 71 -15.20 -10.65 13.71
C ALA A 71 -13.77 -11.15 13.91
N LYS A 72 -13.46 -12.27 13.25
CA LYS A 72 -12.11 -12.83 13.18
C LYS A 72 -11.62 -12.68 11.76
N ILE A 73 -10.60 -11.84 11.56
CA ILE A 73 -10.03 -11.58 10.24
C ILE A 73 -8.76 -12.39 10.07
N ASP A 74 -8.74 -13.22 9.05
CA ASP A 74 -7.53 -13.88 8.59
C ASP A 74 -7.10 -13.32 7.26
N VAL A 75 -5.79 -13.30 7.01
CA VAL A 75 -5.24 -12.76 5.78
C VAL A 75 -4.48 -13.85 5.05
N LEU A 76 -4.87 -14.13 3.80
CA LEU A 76 -4.14 -14.96 2.86
C LEU A 76 -3.30 -14.04 1.97
N ALA A 77 -1.98 -14.06 2.13
CA ALA A 77 -1.06 -13.17 1.41
C ALA A 77 0.32 -13.84 1.18
N GLY A 78 1.18 -13.20 0.40
CA GLY A 78 2.58 -13.63 0.28
C GLY A 78 3.40 -13.31 1.54
N ASP A 79 4.44 -14.10 1.82
CA ASP A 79 5.34 -13.92 2.98
C ASP A 79 6.01 -12.52 3.03
N TRP A 80 6.23 -11.91 1.87
CA TRP A 80 6.74 -10.55 1.74
C TRP A 80 5.83 -9.46 2.32
N CYS A 81 4.59 -9.80 2.72
CA CYS A 81 3.66 -8.88 3.36
C CYS A 81 3.73 -8.87 4.89
N ASP A 82 4.51 -9.79 5.49
CA ASP A 82 4.65 -9.91 6.95
C ASP A 82 5.01 -8.60 7.65
N PRO A 83 5.91 -7.75 7.14
CA PRO A 83 6.24 -6.49 7.80
C PRO A 83 5.03 -5.55 8.01
N VAL A 84 3.90 -5.76 7.31
CA VAL A 84 2.65 -5.02 7.52
C VAL A 84 1.66 -5.76 8.41
N LEU A 85 1.69 -7.10 8.41
CA LEU A 85 0.62 -7.91 8.98
C LEU A 85 0.92 -8.42 10.39
N VAL A 86 2.19 -8.70 10.74
CA VAL A 86 2.54 -9.42 11.98
C VAL A 86 2.17 -8.67 13.26
N HIS A 87 2.17 -7.34 13.23
CA HIS A 87 1.81 -6.49 14.36
C HIS A 87 0.36 -5.97 14.28
N ASN A 88 -0.40 -6.36 13.25
CA ASN A 88 -1.74 -5.84 13.03
C ASN A 88 -2.74 -6.41 14.06
N PRO A 89 -3.36 -5.58 14.92
CA PRO A 89 -4.21 -6.05 16.02
C PRO A 89 -5.53 -6.67 15.56
N PHE A 90 -5.93 -6.43 14.31
CA PHE A 90 -7.17 -6.96 13.76
C PHE A 90 -6.95 -8.29 13.04
N VAL A 91 -5.70 -8.68 12.77
CA VAL A 91 -5.36 -9.93 12.11
C VAL A 91 -5.22 -11.05 13.13
N ARG A 92 -6.10 -12.05 13.07
CA ARG A 92 -6.03 -13.25 13.91
C ARG A 92 -4.91 -14.18 13.47
N ARG A 93 -4.81 -14.45 12.17
CA ARG A 93 -3.75 -15.29 11.58
C ARG A 93 -3.42 -14.86 10.15
N ILE A 94 -2.16 -15.06 9.79
CA ILE A 94 -1.63 -14.88 8.44
C ILE A 94 -1.43 -16.27 7.83
N ILE A 95 -1.98 -16.50 6.64
CA ILE A 95 -1.78 -17.72 5.86
C ILE A 95 -0.93 -17.36 4.65
N HIS A 96 0.25 -17.95 4.55
CA HIS A 96 1.16 -17.63 3.46
C HIS A 96 0.87 -18.44 2.21
N TRP A 97 0.67 -17.72 1.10
CA TRP A 97 0.67 -18.30 -0.23
C TRP A 97 1.38 -17.39 -1.24
N ASN A 98 2.61 -17.78 -1.56
CA ASN A 98 3.46 -17.06 -2.50
C ASN A 98 3.01 -17.36 -3.94
N HIS A 99 2.11 -16.54 -4.47
CA HIS A 99 1.60 -16.71 -5.83
C HIS A 99 2.72 -16.52 -6.87
N ILE A 100 2.83 -17.43 -7.84
CA ILE A 100 3.90 -17.41 -8.83
C ILE A 100 3.92 -16.10 -9.65
N GLY A 101 2.74 -15.58 -9.98
CA GLY A 101 2.57 -14.36 -10.78
C GLY A 101 2.99 -13.07 -10.07
N THR A 102 3.07 -13.07 -8.74
CA THR A 102 3.42 -11.87 -7.94
C THR A 102 4.71 -12.04 -7.14
N ASN A 103 5.29 -13.24 -7.09
CA ASN A 103 6.58 -13.47 -6.44
C ASN A 103 7.72 -12.79 -7.21
N ARG A 104 8.20 -11.65 -6.69
CA ARG A 104 9.32 -10.86 -7.25
C ARG A 104 10.70 -11.34 -6.84
N ARG A 105 10.84 -12.38 -6.00
CA ARG A 105 12.16 -12.89 -5.59
C ARG A 105 12.94 -13.38 -6.82
N LYS A 106 14.25 -13.12 -6.83
CA LYS A 106 15.20 -13.53 -7.88
C LYS A 106 15.59 -15.01 -7.69
N VAL A 107 14.62 -15.89 -7.83
CA VAL A 107 14.77 -17.36 -7.73
C VAL A 107 14.36 -18.04 -9.03
N SER A 108 14.77 -19.30 -9.22
CA SER A 108 14.46 -20.05 -10.45
C SER A 108 12.96 -20.25 -10.65
N GLY A 109 12.52 -20.37 -11.91
CA GLY A 109 11.10 -20.59 -12.23
C GLY A 109 10.53 -21.85 -11.56
N LEU A 110 11.29 -22.94 -11.56
CA LEU A 110 10.91 -24.20 -10.89
C LEU A 110 10.73 -23.99 -9.38
N GLN A 111 11.60 -23.20 -8.74
CA GLN A 111 11.45 -22.86 -7.33
C GLN A 111 10.17 -22.05 -7.09
N LYS A 112 9.84 -21.07 -7.93
CA LYS A 112 8.57 -20.32 -7.79
C LYS A 112 7.35 -21.22 -7.92
N VAL A 113 7.38 -22.20 -8.84
CA VAL A 113 6.31 -23.20 -8.99
C VAL A 113 6.22 -24.06 -7.72
N ALA A 114 7.34 -24.57 -7.21
CA ALA A 114 7.38 -25.38 -6.00
C ALA A 114 6.86 -24.61 -4.77
N GLU A 115 7.26 -23.34 -4.60
CA GLU A 115 6.77 -22.46 -3.54
C GLU A 115 5.27 -22.18 -3.68
N HIS A 116 4.79 -21.94 -4.89
CA HIS A 116 3.38 -21.70 -5.16
C HIS A 116 2.51 -22.93 -4.85
N VAL A 117 2.89 -24.11 -5.35
CA VAL A 117 2.13 -25.36 -5.15
C VAL A 117 2.23 -25.82 -3.69
N GLY A 118 3.42 -25.76 -3.10
CA GLY A 118 3.63 -26.09 -1.69
C GLY A 118 2.88 -25.13 -0.76
N GLY A 119 2.89 -23.83 -1.09
CA GLY A 119 2.13 -22.80 -0.38
C GLY A 119 0.63 -23.04 -0.46
N LEU A 120 0.09 -23.37 -1.65
CA LEU A 120 -1.31 -23.73 -1.82
C LEU A 120 -1.71 -24.91 -0.93
N ARG A 121 -0.91 -26.00 -0.91
CA ARG A 121 -1.19 -27.16 -0.06
C ARG A 121 -1.21 -26.81 1.43
N ARG A 122 -0.26 -26.00 1.90
CA ARG A 122 -0.22 -25.53 3.30
C ARG A 122 -1.39 -24.61 3.62
N ALA A 123 -1.75 -23.71 2.71
CA ALA A 123 -2.89 -22.82 2.87
C ALA A 123 -4.20 -23.63 2.96
N ILE A 124 -4.41 -24.61 2.07
CA ILE A 124 -5.57 -25.50 2.13
C ILE A 124 -5.62 -26.23 3.47
N ALA A 125 -4.51 -26.83 3.91
CA ALA A 125 -4.45 -27.51 5.20
C ALA A 125 -4.83 -26.58 6.36
N ALA A 126 -4.25 -25.38 6.42
CA ALA A 126 -4.53 -24.39 7.46
C ALA A 126 -5.99 -23.88 7.47
N LEU A 127 -6.60 -23.77 6.29
CA LEU A 127 -7.95 -23.21 6.13
C LEU A 127 -9.05 -24.28 6.23
N SER A 128 -8.76 -25.53 5.89
CA SER A 128 -9.73 -26.64 5.81
C SER A 128 -10.43 -27.00 7.13
N GLY A 129 -9.82 -26.66 8.27
CA GLY A 129 -10.37 -26.93 9.61
C GLY A 129 -11.45 -25.95 10.07
N GLU A 130 -11.71 -24.88 9.32
CA GLU A 130 -12.69 -23.86 9.67
C GLU A 130 -13.70 -23.62 8.53
N VAL A 131 -14.85 -23.06 8.89
CA VAL A 131 -15.81 -22.50 7.95
C VAL A 131 -15.73 -20.98 8.05
N TYR A 132 -15.48 -20.33 6.92
CA TYR A 132 -15.52 -18.88 6.81
C TYR A 132 -16.91 -18.40 6.46
N ASP A 133 -17.35 -17.35 7.13
CA ASP A 133 -18.60 -16.68 6.80
C ASP A 133 -18.43 -15.86 5.52
N TYR A 134 -17.28 -15.20 5.36
CA TYR A 134 -16.95 -14.45 4.16
C TYR A 134 -15.53 -14.75 3.67
N SER A 135 -15.34 -14.79 2.35
CA SER A 135 -14.03 -14.66 1.72
C SER A 135 -14.04 -13.47 0.76
N VAL A 136 -13.04 -12.58 0.85
CA VAL A 136 -12.96 -11.37 0.03
C VAL A 136 -11.65 -11.38 -0.74
N ASP A 137 -11.70 -11.60 -2.06
CA ASP A 137 -10.54 -11.44 -2.95
C ASP A 137 -10.48 -10.02 -3.49
N VAL A 138 -9.51 -9.24 -3.01
CA VAL A 138 -9.39 -7.83 -3.39
C VAL A 138 -8.66 -7.64 -4.73
N ARG A 139 -8.18 -8.72 -5.34
CA ARG A 139 -7.34 -8.65 -6.53
C ARG A 139 -8.16 -8.58 -7.81
N PHE A 140 -8.06 -7.47 -8.54
CA PHE A 140 -8.77 -7.25 -9.81
C PHE A 140 -7.90 -7.31 -11.08
N SER A 141 -6.56 -7.32 -10.97
CA SER A 141 -5.67 -7.12 -12.12
C SER A 141 -4.76 -8.29 -12.49
N ASP A 142 -4.54 -9.29 -11.66
CA ASP A 142 -3.88 -10.56 -12.02
C ASP A 142 -3.98 -11.54 -10.84
N SER A 143 -3.52 -12.78 -10.98
CA SER A 143 -3.25 -13.68 -9.83
C SER A 143 -4.40 -13.76 -8.80
N PRO A 144 -5.65 -14.07 -9.22
CA PRO A 144 -6.76 -14.22 -8.29
C PRO A 144 -6.47 -15.30 -7.25
N MET A 145 -6.72 -15.01 -5.98
CA MET A 145 -6.51 -15.94 -4.88
C MET A 145 -7.73 -16.83 -4.65
N HIS A 146 -8.91 -16.42 -5.13
CA HIS A 146 -10.15 -17.20 -5.04
C HIS A 146 -10.11 -18.55 -5.81
N GLN A 147 -9.01 -18.84 -6.51
CA GLN A 147 -8.71 -20.19 -7.02
C GLN A 147 -8.60 -21.26 -5.89
N ILE A 148 -8.42 -20.84 -4.62
CA ILE A 148 -8.39 -21.74 -3.46
C ILE A 148 -9.79 -22.18 -3.00
N LEU A 149 -10.86 -21.46 -3.39
CA LEU A 149 -12.22 -21.68 -2.91
C LEU A 149 -12.74 -23.13 -3.04
N PRO A 150 -12.45 -23.90 -4.12
CA PRO A 150 -12.89 -25.29 -4.24
C PRO A 150 -12.32 -26.22 -3.15
N PHE A 151 -11.30 -25.77 -2.42
CA PHE A 151 -10.59 -26.55 -1.42
C PHE A 151 -10.87 -26.12 0.03
N ILE A 152 -11.67 -25.08 0.24
CA ILE A 152 -12.00 -24.57 1.58
C ILE A 152 -13.51 -24.43 1.75
N ARG A 153 -13.98 -24.19 2.98
CA ARG A 153 -15.40 -24.05 3.30
C ARG A 153 -15.72 -22.58 3.55
N VAL A 154 -16.51 -22.00 2.65
CA VAL A 154 -16.94 -20.60 2.71
C VAL A 154 -18.45 -20.55 2.51
N LYS A 155 -19.13 -19.68 3.27
CA LYS A 155 -20.58 -19.43 3.14
C LYS A 155 -20.90 -18.42 2.06
N HIS A 156 -20.12 -17.32 2.00
CA HIS A 156 -20.28 -16.27 1.00
C HIS A 156 -18.92 -15.77 0.49
N SER A 157 -18.66 -15.92 -0.81
CA SER A 157 -17.44 -15.50 -1.49
C SER A 157 -17.66 -14.26 -2.37
N ILE A 158 -16.81 -13.25 -2.18
CA ILE A 158 -16.89 -11.93 -2.81
C ILE A 158 -15.55 -11.62 -3.49
N GLY A 159 -15.57 -11.12 -4.73
CA GLY A 159 -14.33 -10.79 -5.44
C GLY A 159 -14.55 -10.18 -6.81
N PHE A 160 -13.45 -9.99 -7.55
CA PHE A 160 -13.50 -9.51 -8.92
C PHE A 160 -13.41 -10.65 -9.94
N GLY A 161 -14.36 -10.68 -10.88
CA GLY A 161 -14.38 -11.61 -12.01
C GLY A 161 -13.53 -11.21 -13.21
N THR A 162 -12.88 -10.04 -13.15
CA THR A 162 -12.14 -9.43 -14.28
C THR A 162 -10.95 -10.24 -14.76
N ARG A 163 -10.45 -11.18 -13.94
CA ARG A 163 -9.27 -12.01 -14.23
C ARG A 163 -9.54 -13.51 -14.18
N GLY A 164 -10.79 -13.90 -14.44
CA GLY A 164 -11.23 -15.29 -14.50
C GLY A 164 -11.44 -15.90 -13.12
N LEU A 165 -11.94 -17.14 -13.13
CA LEU A 165 -12.44 -17.90 -12.00
C LEU A 165 -13.66 -17.27 -11.30
N GLY A 166 -14.34 -16.34 -11.98
CA GLY A 166 -15.49 -15.61 -11.45
C GLY A 166 -16.64 -16.50 -10.99
N GLY A 167 -16.83 -17.66 -11.65
CA GLY A 167 -17.85 -18.65 -11.27
C GLY A 167 -17.66 -19.27 -9.87
N LEU A 168 -16.47 -19.12 -9.28
CA LEU A 168 -16.21 -19.54 -7.90
C LEU A 168 -16.81 -18.57 -6.87
N LEU A 169 -17.04 -17.32 -7.26
CA LEU A 169 -17.56 -16.25 -6.41
C LEU A 169 -19.09 -16.28 -6.36
N ASP A 170 -19.67 -15.89 -5.23
CA ASP A 170 -21.11 -15.67 -5.09
C ASP A 170 -21.46 -14.21 -5.49
N ASP A 171 -20.61 -13.27 -5.07
CA ASP A 171 -20.63 -11.87 -5.48
C ASP A 171 -19.45 -11.57 -6.42
N GLU A 172 -19.74 -11.60 -7.73
CA GLU A 172 -18.77 -11.28 -8.80
C GLU A 172 -18.89 -9.80 -9.21
N LEU A 173 -17.85 -9.01 -8.92
CA LEU A 173 -17.77 -7.60 -9.29
C LEU A 173 -16.83 -7.35 -10.48
N PHE A 174 -17.02 -6.21 -11.14
CA PHE A 174 -16.21 -5.74 -12.26
C PHE A 174 -15.72 -4.31 -12.04
N LEU A 175 -14.66 -3.94 -12.75
CA LEU A 175 -14.13 -2.59 -12.69
C LEU A 175 -15.10 -1.57 -13.31
N PRO A 176 -15.23 -0.38 -12.70
CA PRO A 176 -16.03 0.70 -13.27
C PRO A 176 -15.41 1.20 -14.58
N ASP A 177 -16.19 1.95 -15.34
CA ASP A 177 -15.69 2.74 -16.45
C ASP A 177 -15.08 4.04 -15.92
N GLY A 178 -13.90 4.42 -16.41
CA GLY A 178 -13.18 5.63 -15.99
C GLY A 178 -12.14 5.39 -14.89
N GLU A 179 -11.61 6.49 -14.36
CA GLU A 179 -10.66 6.50 -13.25
C GLU A 179 -11.38 6.18 -11.93
N PHE A 180 -10.70 5.45 -11.05
CA PHE A 180 -11.23 5.04 -9.75
C PHE A 180 -10.08 4.97 -8.76
N HIS A 181 -10.36 5.10 -7.46
CA HIS A 181 -9.36 4.84 -6.43
C HIS A 181 -9.39 3.36 -5.99
N HIS A 182 -8.22 2.75 -5.77
CA HIS A 182 -8.12 1.32 -5.41
C HIS A 182 -8.95 0.94 -4.17
N LEU A 183 -8.94 1.77 -3.12
CA LEU A 183 -9.74 1.52 -1.91
C LEU A 183 -11.25 1.62 -2.14
N GLU A 184 -11.74 2.40 -3.10
CA GLU A 184 -13.17 2.44 -3.41
C GLU A 184 -13.64 1.11 -3.98
N LEU A 185 -12.81 0.45 -4.79
CA LEU A 185 -13.09 -0.90 -5.27
C LEU A 185 -13.17 -1.90 -4.13
N ILE A 186 -12.26 -1.83 -3.16
CA ILE A 186 -12.31 -2.74 -2.00
C ILE A 186 -13.52 -2.41 -1.12
N LEU A 187 -13.86 -1.13 -0.93
CA LEU A 187 -15.10 -0.73 -0.23
C LEU A 187 -16.36 -1.28 -0.93
N ASN A 188 -16.38 -1.34 -2.27
CA ASN A 188 -17.47 -1.97 -3.01
C ASN A 188 -17.58 -3.48 -2.72
N LEU A 189 -16.46 -4.19 -2.57
CA LEU A 189 -16.48 -5.58 -2.12
C LEU A 189 -17.00 -5.69 -0.69
N LEU A 190 -16.51 -4.85 0.22
CA LEU A 190 -16.93 -4.84 1.62
C LEU A 190 -18.40 -4.47 1.81
N SER A 191 -18.99 -3.69 0.90
CA SER A 191 -20.43 -3.38 0.91
C SER A 191 -21.31 -4.64 0.78
N ARG A 192 -20.80 -5.71 0.16
CA ARG A 192 -21.50 -7.00 0.02
C ARG A 192 -21.58 -7.81 1.32
N MET A 193 -20.77 -7.42 2.30
CA MET A 193 -20.86 -7.89 3.68
C MET A 193 -21.37 -6.78 4.62
N ASP A 194 -22.16 -5.83 4.12
CA ASP A 194 -22.81 -4.76 4.90
C ASP A 194 -21.83 -3.84 5.65
N VAL A 195 -20.61 -3.69 5.11
CA VAL A 195 -19.62 -2.72 5.57
C VAL A 195 -19.63 -1.54 4.59
N HIS A 196 -20.37 -0.49 4.94
CA HIS A 196 -20.53 0.71 4.12
C HIS A 196 -19.65 1.85 4.66
N ALA A 197 -18.81 2.40 3.78
CA ALA A 197 -17.93 3.52 4.08
C ALA A 197 -17.47 4.20 2.79
N THR A 198 -16.95 5.41 2.93
CA THR A 198 -16.31 6.20 1.88
C THR A 198 -14.83 6.39 2.17
N LEU A 199 -14.07 6.96 1.23
CA LEU A 199 -12.68 7.32 1.48
C LEU A 199 -12.53 8.25 2.70
N ARG A 200 -13.53 9.10 3.02
CA ARG A 200 -13.49 9.98 4.20
C ARG A 200 -13.53 9.24 5.52
N ASP A 201 -14.09 8.05 5.57
CA ASP A 201 -14.23 7.26 6.81
C ASP A 201 -12.94 6.52 7.15
N ILE A 202 -12.05 6.33 6.17
CA ILE A 202 -10.80 5.60 6.33
C ILE A 202 -9.84 6.43 7.20
N ARG A 203 -9.37 5.79 8.27
CA ARG A 203 -8.29 6.27 9.14
C ARG A 203 -7.11 5.30 9.01
N PRO A 204 -6.15 5.60 8.13
CA PRO A 204 -4.91 4.84 8.03
C PRO A 204 -4.27 4.62 9.41
N TYR A 205 -3.71 3.43 9.63
CA TYR A 205 -2.96 3.10 10.84
C TYR A 205 -1.88 2.09 10.47
N PHE A 206 -0.81 2.07 11.27
CA PHE A 206 0.24 1.08 11.15
C PHE A 206 0.81 0.80 12.54
N PRO A 207 0.53 -0.39 13.11
CA PRO A 207 1.16 -0.83 14.34
C PRO A 207 2.55 -1.38 14.01
N HIS A 208 3.57 -0.83 14.66
CA HIS A 208 4.96 -1.29 14.54
C HIS A 208 5.45 -1.87 15.87
N GLY A 209 6.50 -2.70 15.81
CA GLY A 209 7.05 -3.39 16.97
C GLY A 209 7.57 -2.44 18.06
N SER A 210 7.39 -2.82 19.32
CA SER A 210 7.77 -2.00 20.50
C SER A 210 9.26 -1.68 20.57
N THR A 211 10.11 -2.44 19.88
CA THR A 211 11.57 -2.21 19.84
C THR A 211 11.99 -1.18 18.78
N ALA A 212 11.13 -0.81 17.85
CA ALA A 212 11.45 0.06 16.70
C ALA A 212 12.06 1.40 17.14
N LYS A 213 11.53 2.00 18.21
CA LYS A 213 12.07 3.23 18.80
C LYS A 213 13.52 3.08 19.27
N SER A 214 13.82 2.01 20.00
CA SER A 214 15.17 1.77 20.51
C SER A 214 16.17 1.39 19.41
N THR A 215 15.74 0.63 18.40
CA THR A 215 16.64 0.21 17.31
C THR A 215 16.88 1.34 16.31
N LEU A 216 15.87 2.17 16.01
CA LEU A 216 16.03 3.39 15.23
C LEU A 216 17.03 4.33 15.91
N ALA A 217 16.89 4.55 17.21
CA ALA A 217 17.80 5.35 18.01
C ALA A 217 19.27 4.88 17.95
N GLN A 218 19.49 3.56 17.96
CA GLN A 218 20.82 2.99 17.81
C GLN A 218 21.41 3.20 16.42
N LYS A 219 20.57 3.13 15.38
CA LYS A 219 20.99 3.32 13.98
C LYS A 219 21.22 4.78 13.62
N LEU A 220 20.40 5.69 14.17
CA LEU A 220 20.43 7.13 13.90
C LEU A 220 20.48 7.93 15.22
N PRO A 221 21.58 7.83 16.01
CA PRO A 221 21.69 8.49 17.31
C PRO A 221 21.61 10.02 17.23
N GLN A 222 21.93 10.61 16.07
CA GLN A 222 21.84 12.05 15.82
C GLN A 222 20.40 12.58 15.98
N LEU A 223 19.39 11.74 15.70
CA LEU A 223 17.98 12.12 15.82
C LEU A 223 17.56 12.27 17.29
N GLN A 224 18.17 11.51 18.21
CA GLN A 224 17.84 11.62 19.65
C GLN A 224 18.51 12.83 20.31
N ALA A 225 19.72 13.17 19.85
CA ALA A 225 20.48 14.28 20.41
C ALA A 225 19.89 15.65 20.00
N SER A 226 19.14 15.70 18.89
CA SER A 226 18.60 16.93 18.34
C SER A 226 17.13 17.15 18.72
N ARG A 227 16.78 18.41 19.01
CA ARG A 227 15.39 18.87 19.07
C ARG A 227 14.90 19.47 17.75
N GLN A 228 15.72 19.37 16.70
CA GLN A 228 15.38 19.90 15.39
C GLN A 228 14.25 19.09 14.75
N PRO A 229 13.39 19.73 13.95
CA PRO A 229 12.43 19.03 13.10
C PRO A 229 13.13 18.00 12.19
N ILE A 230 12.45 16.89 11.91
CA ILE A 230 12.95 15.84 11.04
C ILE A 230 12.17 15.87 9.71
N ILE A 231 12.89 15.84 8.60
CA ILE A 231 12.32 15.67 7.26
C ILE A 231 12.83 14.34 6.70
N ALA A 232 11.91 13.40 6.47
CA ALA A 232 12.23 12.11 5.86
C ALA A 232 12.14 12.19 4.33
N ILE A 233 13.17 11.71 3.62
CA ILE A 233 13.27 11.80 2.16
C ILE A 233 13.29 10.40 1.56
N PHE A 234 12.33 10.11 0.67
CA PHE A 234 12.20 8.83 -0.02
C PHE A 234 12.26 9.03 -1.53
N PRO A 235 13.47 9.16 -2.12
CA PRO A 235 13.66 9.51 -3.53
C PRO A 235 13.53 8.30 -4.47
N GLU A 236 13.02 7.17 -3.98
CA GLU A 236 12.93 5.92 -4.72
C GLU A 236 11.49 5.49 -5.01
N SER A 237 11.32 4.86 -6.18
CA SER A 237 10.08 4.18 -6.57
C SER A 237 10.35 2.74 -7.04
N GLY A 238 9.27 1.97 -7.18
CA GLY A 238 9.30 0.60 -7.66
C GLY A 238 9.64 0.45 -9.15
N ALA A 239 9.61 1.54 -9.92
CA ALA A 239 9.96 1.57 -11.34
C ALA A 239 10.80 2.80 -11.67
N ASP A 240 11.86 2.60 -12.47
CA ASP A 240 12.84 3.65 -12.81
C ASP A 240 12.20 4.82 -13.57
N SER A 241 11.14 4.56 -14.34
CA SER A 241 10.37 5.58 -15.07
C SER A 241 9.63 6.58 -14.17
N ARG A 242 9.57 6.31 -12.86
CA ARG A 242 8.89 7.14 -11.85
C ARG A 242 9.86 7.95 -11.00
N PHE A 243 11.16 7.89 -11.29
CA PHE A 243 12.17 8.67 -10.57
C PHE A 243 12.17 10.11 -11.05
N LEU A 244 12.43 11.01 -10.10
CA LEU A 244 12.83 12.38 -10.41
C LEU A 244 14.34 12.45 -10.61
N PRO A 245 14.83 13.37 -11.45
CA PRO A 245 16.27 13.57 -11.63
C PRO A 245 16.94 14.03 -10.33
N ASP A 246 18.20 13.65 -10.11
CA ASP A 246 18.98 14.07 -8.94
C ASP A 246 19.06 15.59 -8.79
N ALA A 247 19.04 16.33 -9.89
CA ALA A 247 19.04 17.79 -9.89
C ALA A 247 17.80 18.38 -9.20
N PHE A 248 16.63 17.74 -9.33
CA PHE A 248 15.40 18.15 -8.64
C PHE A 248 15.59 18.03 -7.12
N TRP A 249 16.09 16.88 -6.67
CA TRP A 249 16.32 16.63 -5.25
C TRP A 249 17.43 17.50 -4.66
N GLN A 250 18.53 17.72 -5.39
CA GLN A 250 19.60 18.62 -4.95
C GLN A 250 19.09 20.05 -4.75
N GLN A 251 18.29 20.56 -5.69
CA GLN A 251 17.68 21.88 -5.56
C GLN A 251 16.74 21.93 -4.34
N LEU A 252 15.80 20.98 -4.23
CA LEU A 252 14.83 20.92 -3.14
C LEU A 252 15.51 20.85 -1.76
N LEU A 253 16.46 19.94 -1.60
CA LEU A 253 17.14 19.75 -0.32
C LEU A 253 18.07 20.92 0.02
N GLY A 254 18.80 21.47 -0.96
CA GLY A 254 19.62 22.67 -0.76
C GLY A 254 18.79 23.87 -0.31
N GLU A 255 17.63 24.11 -0.92
CA GLU A 255 16.74 25.20 -0.53
C GLU A 255 16.15 24.98 0.88
N LEU A 256 15.74 23.75 1.22
CA LEU A 256 15.23 23.42 2.55
C LEU A 256 16.30 23.55 3.65
N LEU A 257 17.56 23.20 3.35
CA LEU A 257 18.67 23.39 4.31
C LEU A 257 18.87 24.87 4.61
N ASN A 258 18.67 25.75 3.63
CA ASN A 258 18.81 27.19 3.81
C ASN A 258 17.62 27.85 4.51
N GLN A 259 16.42 27.28 4.38
CA GLN A 259 15.18 27.86 4.92
C GLN A 259 14.72 27.25 6.24
N THR A 260 15.30 26.11 6.65
CA THR A 260 14.89 25.38 7.85
C THR A 260 16.10 24.85 8.61
N GLU A 261 15.94 24.68 9.92
CA GLU A 261 16.92 24.02 10.80
C GLU A 261 16.73 22.49 10.86
N ALA A 262 15.92 21.93 9.95
CA ALA A 262 15.56 20.52 10.02
C ALA A 262 16.74 19.59 9.71
N ILE A 263 16.71 18.41 10.31
CA ILE A 263 17.54 17.26 9.93
C ILE A 263 16.84 16.53 8.79
N MET A 264 17.57 16.28 7.71
CA MET A 264 17.11 15.53 6.55
C MET A 264 17.62 14.10 6.63
N VAL A 265 16.72 13.14 6.46
CA VAL A 265 17.06 11.71 6.51
C VAL A 265 16.71 11.06 5.18
N GLY A 266 17.74 10.75 4.39
CA GLY A 266 17.60 9.99 3.14
C GLY A 266 17.33 8.52 3.41
N CYS A 267 16.22 8.01 2.88
CA CYS A 267 15.77 6.63 3.07
C CYS A 267 15.54 5.95 1.72
N GLY A 268 15.94 4.69 1.60
CA GLY A 268 15.90 3.95 0.35
C GLY A 268 16.57 2.60 0.46
N GLN A 269 16.69 1.90 -0.67
CA GLN A 269 17.37 0.61 -0.77
C GLN A 269 18.42 0.59 -1.90
N ARG A 270 18.50 1.65 -2.71
CA ARG A 270 19.37 1.73 -3.89
C ARG A 270 20.58 2.62 -3.62
N PRO A 271 21.76 2.28 -4.19
CA PRO A 271 22.96 3.11 -4.06
C PRO A 271 22.81 4.55 -4.56
N GLY A 272 21.87 4.82 -5.47
CA GLY A 272 21.58 6.18 -5.95
C GLY A 272 21.14 7.13 -4.84
N THR A 273 20.43 6.65 -3.81
CA THR A 273 20.02 7.48 -2.67
C THR A 273 21.22 7.91 -1.84
N THR A 274 22.14 7.00 -1.54
CA THR A 274 23.42 7.34 -0.88
C THR A 274 24.22 8.37 -1.69
N GLN A 275 24.31 8.20 -3.02
CA GLN A 275 25.00 9.15 -3.89
C GLN A 275 24.36 10.54 -3.85
N LEU A 276 23.03 10.61 -3.90
CA LEU A 276 22.28 11.85 -3.78
C LEU A 276 22.54 12.53 -2.43
N MET A 277 22.46 11.80 -1.31
CA MET A 277 22.69 12.38 0.02
C MET A 277 24.11 12.93 0.16
N HIS A 278 25.12 12.19 -0.29
CA HIS A 278 26.50 12.66 -0.28
C HIS A 278 26.73 13.88 -1.18
N LYS A 279 26.06 13.94 -2.33
CA LYS A 279 26.13 15.10 -3.22
C LYS A 279 25.54 16.34 -2.57
N VAL A 280 24.38 16.22 -1.91
CA VAL A 280 23.76 17.31 -1.14
C VAL A 280 24.68 17.79 -0.02
N ILE A 281 25.35 16.88 0.71
CA ILE A 281 26.33 17.23 1.74
C ILE A 281 27.50 18.02 1.14
N ALA A 282 28.06 17.54 0.02
CA ALA A 282 29.20 18.17 -0.63
C ALA A 282 28.88 19.58 -1.16
N ASP A 283 27.67 19.78 -1.67
CA ASP A 283 27.22 21.07 -2.20
C ASP A 283 26.81 22.07 -1.09
N ASN A 284 26.60 21.60 0.14
CA ASN A 284 26.17 22.42 1.29
C ASN A 284 27.06 22.18 2.52
N PRO A 285 28.38 22.46 2.45
CA PRO A 285 29.35 22.03 3.48
C PRO A 285 29.11 22.64 4.87
N SER A 286 28.52 23.83 4.97
CA SER A 286 28.18 24.46 6.26
C SER A 286 27.02 23.77 6.98
N GLN A 287 26.16 23.06 6.26
CA GLN A 287 24.91 22.48 6.75
C GLN A 287 24.87 20.94 6.60
N GLY A 288 25.88 20.34 5.96
CA GLY A 288 25.93 18.90 5.68
C GLY A 288 25.80 17.99 6.91
N HIS A 289 26.13 18.48 8.11
CA HIS A 289 25.92 17.75 9.36
C HIS A 289 24.43 17.45 9.68
N ARG A 290 23.49 18.14 9.02
CA ARG A 290 22.03 17.90 9.12
C ARG A 290 21.49 16.91 8.09
N VAL A 291 22.33 16.38 7.20
CA VAL A 291 21.90 15.40 6.19
C VAL A 291 22.42 14.02 6.58
N LEU A 292 21.50 13.08 6.80
CA LEU A 292 21.78 11.71 7.21
C LEU A 292 21.40 10.74 6.11
N ASP A 293 22.26 9.75 5.85
CA ASP A 293 21.97 8.64 4.95
C ASP A 293 21.58 7.39 5.76
N ALA A 294 20.32 6.97 5.60
CA ALA A 294 19.76 5.76 6.19
C ALA A 294 19.44 4.68 5.13
N THR A 295 19.98 4.81 3.92
CA THR A 295 19.77 3.88 2.80
C THR A 295 20.17 2.45 3.19
N GLY A 296 19.25 1.50 3.02
CA GLY A 296 19.47 0.08 3.32
C GLY A 296 19.58 -0.27 4.81
N GLN A 297 19.37 0.70 5.72
CA GLN A 297 19.60 0.50 7.16
C GLN A 297 18.33 0.24 7.97
N LEU A 298 17.18 0.73 7.50
CA LEU A 298 15.93 0.73 8.27
C LEU A 298 14.99 -0.41 7.85
N THR A 299 14.39 -1.08 8.84
CA THR A 299 13.25 -1.98 8.66
C THR A 299 11.97 -1.18 8.45
N ILE A 300 10.88 -1.85 8.04
CA ILE A 300 9.57 -1.18 7.88
C ILE A 300 9.06 -0.59 9.21
N ASP A 301 9.26 -1.30 10.32
CA ASP A 301 8.91 -0.81 11.65
C ASP A 301 9.73 0.43 12.03
N GLU A 302 11.02 0.45 11.72
CA GLU A 302 11.87 1.61 11.98
C GLU A 302 11.53 2.79 11.06
N LEU A 303 11.12 2.53 9.82
CA LEU A 303 10.59 3.57 8.93
C LEU A 303 9.27 4.17 9.44
N ALA A 304 8.39 3.34 10.01
CA ALA A 304 7.17 3.82 10.66
C ALA A 304 7.50 4.70 11.87
N GLU A 305 8.46 4.28 12.71
CA GLU A 305 8.92 5.07 13.85
C GLU A 305 9.59 6.39 13.40
N LEU A 306 10.43 6.36 12.38
CA LEU A 306 11.03 7.56 11.80
C LEU A 306 9.94 8.52 11.31
N SER A 307 8.92 7.99 10.63
CA SER A 307 7.78 8.77 10.14
C SER A 307 6.95 9.35 11.29
N ALA A 308 6.82 8.66 12.42
CA ALA A 308 6.14 9.15 13.63
C ALA A 308 6.91 10.29 14.32
N GLN A 309 8.23 10.35 14.16
CA GLN A 309 9.07 11.44 14.65
C GLN A 309 9.25 12.57 13.61
N ALA A 310 8.92 12.31 12.35
CA ALA A 310 9.07 13.26 11.25
C ALA A 310 8.04 14.40 11.33
N SER A 311 8.50 15.61 11.06
CA SER A 311 7.64 16.79 10.84
C SER A 311 7.07 16.81 9.42
N LEU A 312 7.72 16.13 8.47
CA LEU A 312 7.34 16.06 7.07
C LEU A 312 8.04 14.87 6.39
N ALA A 313 7.37 14.26 5.41
CA ALA A 313 7.99 13.33 4.47
C ALA A 313 7.87 13.80 3.02
N PHE A 314 8.92 13.58 2.24
CA PHE A 314 8.92 13.70 0.78
C PHE A 314 9.00 12.33 0.14
N THR A 315 8.07 11.99 -0.76
CA THR A 315 8.01 10.65 -1.36
C THR A 315 7.73 10.67 -2.86
N LEU A 316 8.00 9.56 -3.52
CA LEU A 316 7.48 9.23 -4.85
C LEU A 316 6.23 8.34 -4.75
N GLU A 317 5.67 7.90 -5.88
CA GLU A 317 4.66 6.83 -5.92
C GLU A 317 5.29 5.50 -5.49
N SER A 318 5.28 5.24 -4.18
CA SER A 318 5.89 4.08 -3.54
C SER A 318 5.27 3.77 -2.17
N PHE A 319 5.64 2.64 -1.57
CA PHE A 319 5.16 2.23 -0.24
C PHE A 319 5.30 3.35 0.83
N PRO A 320 6.43 4.09 0.92
CA PRO A 320 6.56 5.24 1.82
C PRO A 320 5.44 6.28 1.72
N ALA A 321 4.88 6.57 0.54
CA ALA A 321 3.80 7.56 0.41
C ALA A 321 2.59 7.19 1.28
N HIS A 322 2.23 5.90 1.29
CA HIS A 322 1.13 5.39 2.10
C HIS A 322 1.49 5.24 3.57
N LEU A 323 2.73 4.83 3.88
CA LEU A 323 3.18 4.65 5.27
C LEU A 323 3.37 5.99 5.99
N CYS A 324 4.12 6.91 5.41
CA CYS A 324 4.44 8.20 6.05
C CYS A 324 3.18 9.05 6.27
N GLY A 325 2.23 9.01 5.32
CA GLY A 325 0.95 9.70 5.44
C GLY A 325 0.10 9.26 6.64
N ILE A 326 0.42 8.13 7.29
CA ILE A 326 -0.22 7.70 8.54
C ILE A 326 0.22 8.58 9.71
N PHE A 327 1.46 9.08 9.68
CA PHE A 327 2.18 9.57 10.84
C PHE A 327 2.59 11.04 10.77
N CYS A 328 2.82 11.57 9.56
CA CYS A 328 3.26 12.95 9.37
C CYS A 328 2.68 13.55 8.09
N PRO A 329 2.71 14.89 7.94
CA PRO A 329 2.45 15.56 6.67
C PRO A 329 3.29 15.00 5.52
N LEU A 330 2.75 15.05 4.31
CA LEU A 330 3.31 14.43 3.11
C LEU A 330 3.37 15.43 1.95
N ILE A 331 4.53 15.54 1.31
CA ILE A 331 4.65 16.11 -0.04
C ILE A 331 5.09 15.00 -0.98
N ALA A 332 4.22 14.62 -1.92
CA ALA A 332 4.45 13.47 -2.80
C ALA A 332 4.57 13.89 -4.27
N TYR A 333 5.41 13.17 -5.02
CA TYR A 333 5.63 13.40 -6.45
C TYR A 333 5.35 12.14 -7.26
N TYR A 334 4.26 12.15 -8.03
CA TYR A 334 3.83 11.02 -8.83
C TYR A 334 4.14 11.29 -10.30
N VAL A 335 5.38 10.96 -10.69
CA VAL A 335 5.91 11.11 -12.06
C VAL A 335 5.59 9.87 -12.88
N ASN A 336 4.94 10.04 -14.03
CA ASN A 336 4.51 8.93 -14.90
C ASN A 336 3.75 7.86 -14.11
N GLY A 337 2.97 8.35 -13.14
CA GLY A 337 2.28 7.54 -12.17
C GLY A 337 1.01 6.90 -12.72
N THR A 338 0.40 6.06 -11.90
CA THR A 338 -0.87 5.39 -12.22
C THR A 338 -2.10 6.27 -11.99
N GLY A 339 -1.91 7.48 -11.45
CA GLY A 339 -2.98 8.45 -11.24
C GLY A 339 -3.82 8.19 -9.99
N LEU A 340 -5.08 8.62 -10.06
CA LEU A 340 -6.05 8.59 -8.96
C LEU A 340 -6.11 7.22 -8.28
N GLN A 341 -5.88 6.15 -9.02
CA GLN A 341 -5.89 4.78 -8.54
C GLN A 341 -5.06 4.54 -7.27
N PHE A 342 -3.91 5.20 -7.13
CA PHE A 342 -2.98 4.99 -6.02
C PHE A 342 -2.57 6.28 -5.33
N PHE A 343 -3.35 7.35 -5.49
CA PHE A 343 -3.16 8.56 -4.70
C PHE A 343 -3.16 8.23 -3.19
N PRO A 344 -2.27 8.83 -2.39
CA PRO A 344 -2.07 8.39 -1.02
C PRO A 344 -3.27 8.78 -0.13
N ILE A 345 -3.69 7.85 0.71
CA ILE A 345 -4.69 8.05 1.75
C ILE A 345 -3.94 8.28 3.06
N ALA A 346 -4.01 9.50 3.59
CA ALA A 346 -3.22 9.96 4.73
C ALA A 346 -4.09 10.54 5.86
N ASN A 347 -3.57 10.55 7.08
CA ASN A 347 -4.17 11.20 8.26
C ASN A 347 -3.82 12.69 8.36
N PHE A 348 -2.77 13.13 7.68
CA PHE A 348 -2.18 14.47 7.81
C PHE A 348 -2.23 15.24 6.48
N ASP A 349 -1.89 16.54 6.56
CA ASP A 349 -1.74 17.44 5.42
C ASP A 349 -0.93 16.76 4.31
N THR A 350 -1.55 16.61 3.14
CA THR A 350 -0.96 15.96 1.97
C THR A 350 -1.03 16.88 0.77
N LEU A 351 0.13 17.19 0.20
CA LEU A 351 0.27 17.86 -1.09
C LEU A 351 0.86 16.88 -2.10
N LEU A 352 0.07 16.52 -3.11
CA LEU A 352 0.49 15.63 -4.18
C LEU A 352 0.69 16.41 -5.48
N PHE A 353 1.87 16.30 -6.08
CA PHE A 353 2.10 16.70 -7.46
C PHE A 353 2.04 15.47 -8.38
N HIS A 354 1.31 15.54 -9.49
CA HIS A 354 1.24 14.45 -10.47
C HIS A 354 1.15 14.96 -11.91
N ASN A 355 1.59 14.14 -12.87
CA ASN A 355 1.45 14.43 -14.31
C ASN A 355 0.54 13.42 -15.05
N HIS A 356 -0.26 12.65 -14.31
CA HIS A 356 -1.22 11.71 -14.90
C HIS A 356 -2.41 12.45 -15.54
N GLN A 357 -2.51 12.38 -16.87
CA GLN A 357 -3.48 13.15 -17.65
C GLN A 357 -4.93 12.84 -17.31
N ASN A 358 -5.30 11.55 -17.19
CA ASN A 358 -6.69 11.18 -16.90
C ASN A 358 -7.15 11.58 -15.50
N SER A 359 -6.20 11.88 -14.59
CA SER A 359 -6.51 12.31 -13.23
C SER A 359 -6.32 13.81 -13.03
N ARG A 360 -6.10 14.60 -14.11
CA ARG A 360 -5.80 16.04 -14.05
C ARG A 360 -6.78 16.84 -13.19
N ASP A 361 -8.07 16.60 -13.41
CA ASP A 361 -9.16 17.33 -12.74
C ASP A 361 -9.81 16.49 -11.63
N LEU A 362 -9.17 15.38 -11.23
CA LEU A 362 -9.66 14.48 -10.21
C LEU A 362 -8.92 14.70 -8.90
N THR A 363 -9.64 14.56 -7.79
CA THR A 363 -9.08 14.63 -6.45
C THR A 363 -9.76 13.63 -5.53
N LEU A 364 -9.20 13.43 -4.35
CA LEU A 364 -9.80 12.59 -3.33
C LEU A 364 -10.69 13.44 -2.43
N ASP A 365 -11.90 12.97 -2.15
CA ASP A 365 -12.73 13.51 -1.08
C ASP A 365 -12.12 13.12 0.28
N ARG A 366 -11.13 13.88 0.71
CA ARG A 366 -10.43 13.72 1.99
C ARG A 366 -10.10 15.08 2.60
N PRO A 367 -10.18 15.19 3.95
CA PRO A 367 -9.72 16.38 4.63
C PRO A 367 -8.19 16.51 4.46
N HIS A 368 -7.71 17.76 4.40
CA HIS A 368 -6.28 18.06 4.35
C HIS A 368 -5.53 17.47 3.15
N TYR A 369 -6.23 17.15 2.06
CA TYR A 369 -5.65 16.60 0.85
C TYR A 369 -5.72 17.60 -0.30
N GLN A 370 -4.60 17.79 -0.99
CA GLN A 370 -4.52 18.60 -2.20
C GLN A 370 -3.72 17.85 -3.25
N SER A 371 -4.30 17.68 -4.44
CA SER A 371 -3.61 17.19 -5.64
C SER A 371 -3.46 18.32 -6.65
N LEU A 372 -2.25 18.47 -7.19
CA LEU A 372 -1.90 19.44 -8.22
C LEU A 372 -1.37 18.72 -9.45
N PHE A 373 -2.04 18.93 -10.57
CA PHE A 373 -1.52 18.50 -11.86
C PHE A 373 -0.38 19.42 -12.30
N VAL A 374 0.73 18.84 -12.76
CA VAL A 374 1.88 19.55 -13.33
C VAL A 374 2.31 18.88 -14.62
N ASP A 375 2.64 19.67 -15.64
CA ASP A 375 3.17 19.14 -16.91
C ASP A 375 4.62 18.63 -16.73
N THR A 376 5.40 19.34 -15.91
CA THR A 376 6.81 19.06 -15.62
C THR A 376 7.12 19.22 -14.14
N PHE A 377 8.07 18.42 -13.64
CA PHE A 377 8.60 18.54 -12.28
C PHE A 377 9.87 19.40 -12.32
N ASP A 378 9.68 20.71 -12.38
CA ASP A 378 10.73 21.71 -12.51
C ASP A 378 10.89 22.56 -11.24
N SER A 379 11.67 23.64 -11.34
CA SER A 379 11.93 24.54 -10.22
C SER A 379 10.67 25.18 -9.64
N ALA A 380 9.58 25.34 -10.39
CA ALA A 380 8.33 25.86 -9.83
C ALA A 380 7.70 24.87 -8.84
N VAL A 381 7.78 23.57 -9.14
CA VAL A 381 7.36 22.50 -8.21
C VAL A 381 8.26 22.48 -6.97
N VAL A 382 9.57 22.69 -7.15
CA VAL A 382 10.50 22.82 -6.02
C VAL A 382 10.12 24.00 -5.13
N GLN A 383 9.92 25.20 -5.69
CA GLN A 383 9.56 26.39 -4.90
C GLN A 383 8.26 26.20 -4.10
N GLN A 384 7.22 25.64 -4.72
CA GLN A 384 5.96 25.35 -4.02
C GLN A 384 6.15 24.30 -2.92
N SER A 385 6.98 23.28 -3.18
CA SER A 385 7.30 22.25 -2.20
C SER A 385 8.03 22.83 -0.99
N VAL A 386 9.04 23.68 -1.23
CA VAL A 386 9.82 24.35 -0.19
C VAL A 386 8.94 25.28 0.63
N GLN A 387 8.11 26.10 -0.01
CA GLN A 387 7.17 26.98 0.69
C GLN A 387 6.24 26.20 1.61
N LYS A 388 5.64 25.12 1.09
CA LYS A 388 4.73 24.28 1.89
C LYS A 388 5.46 23.56 3.02
N ALA A 389 6.66 23.06 2.76
CA ALA A 389 7.48 22.38 3.76
C ALA A 389 7.89 23.30 4.90
N THR A 390 8.37 24.51 4.59
CA THR A 390 8.73 25.52 5.60
C THR A 390 7.54 25.88 6.48
N GLU A 391 6.34 26.01 5.89
CA GLU A 391 5.10 26.21 6.65
C GLU A 391 4.83 25.05 7.62
N LEU A 392 4.89 23.81 7.13
CA LEU A 392 4.58 22.61 7.92
C LEU A 392 5.61 22.39 9.04
N VAL A 393 6.89 22.55 8.74
CA VAL A 393 7.99 22.40 9.71
C VAL A 393 7.84 23.42 10.85
N ASN A 394 7.59 24.68 10.53
CA ASN A 394 7.43 25.75 11.53
C ASN A 394 6.19 25.56 12.42
N ARG A 395 5.10 24.98 11.89
CA ARG A 395 3.90 24.66 12.68
C ARG A 395 4.17 23.62 13.77
N VAL A 396 5.09 22.68 13.53
CA VAL A 396 5.44 21.62 14.50
C VAL A 396 6.31 22.18 15.62
N THR A 397 7.24 23.10 15.31
CA THR A 397 8.12 23.76 16.30
C THR A 397 7.36 24.64 17.31
N LEU A 398 6.12 25.02 16.99
CA LEU A 398 5.26 25.87 17.83
C LEU A 398 4.31 25.09 18.77
N ARG A 399 4.34 23.75 18.75
CA ARG A 399 3.59 22.96 19.75
C ARG A 399 4.45 22.81 21.02
N PRO A 400 4.00 23.35 22.18
CA PRO A 400 4.77 23.39 23.42
C PRO A 400 5.06 22.01 24.02
#